data_AF-A0A3E0WFA3-F1
#
_entry.id   AF-A0A3E0WFA3-F1
#
_cell.length_a   1.000
_cell.length_b   1.000
_cell.length_c   1.000
_cell.angle_alpha   90.00
_cell.angle_beta   90.00
_cell.angle_gamma   90.00
#
_symmetry.space_group_name_H-M   'P 1'
#
loop_
_entity.id
_entity.type
_entity.pdbx_description
1 polymer ?
#
loop_
_entity_poly.entity_id
_entity_poly.type
_entity_poly.pdbx_seq_one_letter_code
_entity_poly.pdbx_strand_id
1 'polypeptide(L)'
;MQRVCFQLQVKPERLTEYRERHAAVWPEFLHELARTGWHNYSLFVRDDGLLIGYFETSDLAAAQAGMAETSVNARWQAEMDDFFEALDGRPDEGFLHLTEIFNLDDQLAHAASVTDPGETT
;
A
#
# COMPACT_ATOMS: atom_id res chain seq x y z
N MET A 1 3.93 -12.12 6.21
CA MET A 1 3.06 -10.92 6.16
C MET A 1 2.29 -10.96 4.86
N GLN A 2 1.04 -10.50 4.84
CA GLN A 2 0.28 -10.31 3.62
C GLN A 2 0.87 -9.13 2.84
N ARG A 3 1.09 -9.34 1.54
CA ARG A 3 1.47 -8.28 0.59
C ARG A 3 0.20 -7.75 -0.06
N VAL A 4 0.07 -6.44 -0.09
CA VAL A 4 -1.10 -5.74 -0.64
C VAL A 4 -0.61 -4.85 -1.75
N CYS A 5 -1.10 -5.11 -2.96
CA CYS A 5 -0.85 -4.29 -4.14
C CYS A 5 -2.17 -3.69 -4.58
N PHE A 6 -2.18 -2.40 -4.88
CA PHE A 6 -3.41 -1.70 -5.25
C PHE A 6 -3.18 -0.64 -6.31
N GLN A 7 -4.25 -0.27 -7.01
CA GLN A 7 -4.25 0.73 -8.06
C GLN A 7 -5.14 1.92 -7.71
N LEU A 8 -4.68 3.11 -8.08
CA LEU A 8 -5.43 4.37 -8.11
C LEU A 8 -5.18 5.15 -9.40
N GLN A 9 -5.98 6.18 -9.64
CA GLN A 9 -5.83 7.11 -10.77
C GLN A 9 -5.72 8.55 -10.26
N VAL A 10 -4.51 9.10 -10.29
CA VAL A 10 -4.21 10.50 -9.97
C VAL A 10 -4.50 11.35 -11.21
N LYS A 11 -5.10 12.53 -11.02
CA LYS A 11 -5.30 13.53 -12.07
C LYS A 11 -3.94 13.92 -12.66
N PRO A 12 -3.68 13.69 -13.97
CA PRO A 12 -2.39 13.98 -14.58
C PRO A 12 -1.92 15.42 -14.37
N GLU A 13 -2.84 16.38 -14.41
CA GLU A 13 -2.56 17.81 -14.18
C GLU A 13 -2.12 18.15 -12.75
N ARG A 14 -2.33 17.25 -11.78
CA ARG A 14 -1.91 17.42 -10.38
C ARG A 14 -0.73 16.55 -9.98
N LEU A 15 -0.15 15.76 -10.89
CA LEU A 15 0.93 14.82 -10.58
C LEU A 15 2.16 15.49 -9.97
N THR A 16 2.53 16.68 -10.44
CA THR A 16 3.68 17.42 -9.89
C THR A 16 3.49 17.70 -8.42
N GLU A 17 2.37 18.31 -8.04
CA GLU A 17 2.07 18.60 -6.64
C GLU A 17 1.88 17.30 -5.83
N TYR A 18 1.25 16.27 -6.39
CA TYR A 18 1.10 14.98 -5.73
C TYR A 18 2.46 14.37 -5.31
N ARG A 19 3.46 14.44 -6.21
CA ARG A 19 4.84 13.99 -5.92
C ARG A 19 5.50 14.84 -4.84
N GLU A 20 5.30 16.16 -4.86
CA GLU A 20 5.84 17.06 -3.84
C GLU A 20 5.26 16.77 -2.45
N ARG A 21 3.93 16.54 -2.36
CA ARG A 21 3.27 16.15 -1.11
C ARG A 21 3.82 14.85 -0.55
N HIS A 22 4.05 13.85 -1.40
CA HIS A 22 4.61 12.55 -0.99
C HIS A 22 6.12 12.55 -0.75
N ALA A 23 6.85 13.56 -1.22
CA ALA A 23 8.26 13.76 -0.88
C ALA A 23 8.45 14.29 0.56
N ALA A 24 7.41 14.87 1.15
CA ALA A 24 7.44 15.51 2.47
C ALA A 24 6.21 15.16 3.32
N VAL A 25 5.90 13.86 3.40
CA VAL A 25 4.80 13.34 4.24
C VAL A 25 5.01 13.71 5.71
N TRP A 26 3.93 14.07 6.39
CA TRP A 26 3.99 14.48 7.79
C TRP A 26 4.53 13.37 8.70
N PRO A 27 5.50 13.66 9.59
CA PRO A 27 6.06 12.66 10.49
C PRO A 27 5.01 11.94 11.34
N GLU A 28 3.98 12.65 11.81
CA GLU A 28 2.89 12.03 12.58
C GLU A 28 2.09 11.00 11.76
N PHE A 29 1.90 11.23 10.46
CA PHE A 29 1.17 10.29 9.59
C PHE A 29 2.01 9.04 9.32
N LEU A 30 3.31 9.22 9.09
CA LEU A 30 4.26 8.11 8.94
C LEU A 30 4.30 7.23 10.19
N HIS A 31 4.30 7.83 11.39
CA HIS A 31 4.25 7.08 12.64
C HIS A 31 2.94 6.30 12.80
N GLU A 32 1.80 6.88 12.45
CA GLU A 32 0.52 6.16 12.52
C GLU A 32 0.45 4.99 11.52
N LEU A 33 0.93 5.17 10.29
CA LEU A 33 1.08 4.07 9.32
C LEU A 33 1.90 2.92 9.90
N ALA A 34 3.10 3.22 10.43
CA ALA A 34 3.97 2.20 11.00
C ALA A 34 3.33 1.52 12.22
N ARG A 35 2.70 2.29 13.12
CA ARG A 35 2.04 1.79 14.34
C ARG A 35 0.85 0.88 14.03
N THR A 36 0.11 1.18 12.97
CA THR A 36 -1.08 0.43 12.56
C THR A 36 -0.76 -0.77 11.67
N GLY A 37 0.52 -1.03 11.38
CA GLY A 37 0.94 -2.25 10.71
C GLY A 37 1.10 -2.12 9.20
N TRP A 38 1.33 -0.91 8.70
CA TRP A 38 1.76 -0.66 7.32
C TRP A 38 3.29 -0.71 7.26
N HIS A 39 3.82 -1.71 6.56
CA HIS A 39 5.26 -1.94 6.42
C HIS A 39 5.66 -1.95 4.96
N ASN A 40 6.92 -1.62 4.67
CA ASN A 40 7.47 -1.60 3.31
C ASN A 40 6.58 -0.84 2.30
N TYR A 41 5.91 0.23 2.75
CA TYR A 41 4.90 0.93 1.95
C TYR A 41 5.56 1.82 0.90
N SER A 42 5.29 1.53 -0.37
CA SER A 42 5.81 2.26 -1.53
C SER A 42 4.69 2.64 -2.49
N LEU A 43 4.84 3.79 -3.15
CA LEU A 43 3.97 4.25 -4.23
C LEU A 43 4.79 4.45 -5.51
N PHE A 44 4.23 4.04 -6.63
CA PHE A 44 4.80 4.17 -7.97
C PHE A 44 3.77 4.81 -8.87
N VAL A 45 4.16 5.72 -9.74
CA VAL A 45 3.20 6.44 -10.60
C VAL A 45 3.75 6.67 -12.00
N ARG A 46 2.91 6.42 -13.00
CA ARG A 46 3.17 6.71 -14.42
C ARG A 46 2.71 8.14 -14.75
N ASP A 47 3.27 8.72 -15.81
CA ASP A 47 3.00 10.11 -16.19
C ASP A 47 1.55 10.39 -16.62
N ASP A 48 0.77 9.34 -16.91
CA ASP A 48 -0.66 9.44 -17.19
C ASP A 48 -1.54 9.28 -15.93
N GLY A 49 -0.95 9.29 -14.73
CA GLY A 49 -1.70 9.27 -13.47
C GLY A 49 -1.94 7.89 -12.87
N LEU A 50 -1.63 6.81 -13.59
CA LEU A 50 -1.76 5.46 -13.05
C LEU A 50 -0.80 5.29 -11.86
N LEU A 51 -1.36 5.12 -10.66
CA LEU A 51 -0.63 4.90 -9.44
C LEU A 51 -0.78 3.44 -8.98
N ILE A 52 0.35 2.85 -8.58
CA ILE A 52 0.43 1.55 -7.93
C ILE A 52 0.99 1.75 -6.53
N GLY A 53 0.25 1.30 -5.52
CA GLY A 53 0.75 1.20 -4.15
C GLY A 53 1.02 -0.24 -3.75
N TYR A 54 2.06 -0.43 -2.95
CA TYR A 54 2.44 -1.72 -2.39
C TYR A 54 2.77 -1.56 -0.90
N PHE A 55 2.23 -2.41 -0.03
CA PHE A 55 2.68 -2.51 1.36
C PHE A 55 2.54 -3.94 1.89
N GLU A 56 3.15 -4.18 3.03
CA GLU A 56 3.11 -5.43 3.77
C GLU A 56 2.43 -5.21 5.12
N THR A 57 1.60 -6.17 5.54
CA THR A 57 0.90 -6.12 6.82
C THR A 57 0.66 -7.52 7.37
N SER A 58 0.52 -7.68 8.68
CA SER A 58 0.10 -8.97 9.26
C SER A 58 -1.41 -9.21 9.16
N ASP A 59 -2.20 -8.12 9.15
CA ASP A 59 -3.67 -8.17 9.08
C ASP A 59 -4.17 -6.87 8.43
N LEU A 60 -4.67 -6.99 7.19
CA LEU A 60 -5.16 -5.85 6.43
C LEU A 60 -6.36 -5.16 7.08
N ALA A 61 -7.32 -5.93 7.61
CA ALA A 61 -8.52 -5.37 8.21
C ALA A 61 -8.17 -4.59 9.48
N ALA A 62 -7.29 -5.13 10.32
CA ALA A 62 -6.80 -4.44 11.50
C ALA A 62 -5.99 -3.18 11.15
N ALA A 63 -5.16 -3.23 10.10
CA ALA A 63 -4.35 -2.09 9.68
C ALA A 63 -5.20 -0.94 9.12
N GLN A 64 -6.22 -1.25 8.33
CA GLN A 64 -7.19 -0.26 7.84
C GLN A 64 -8.03 0.32 8.97
N ALA A 65 -8.57 -0.53 9.85
CA ALA A 65 -9.36 -0.06 11.01
C ALA A 65 -8.53 0.84 11.93
N GLY A 66 -7.28 0.45 12.22
CA GLY A 66 -6.37 1.23 13.04
C GLY A 66 -6.05 2.59 12.46
N MET A 67 -5.86 2.71 11.13
CA MET A 67 -5.65 4.00 10.47
C MET A 67 -6.91 4.87 10.45
N ALA A 68 -8.08 4.26 10.24
CA ALA A 68 -9.37 4.96 10.18
C ALA A 68 -9.70 5.69 11.49
N GLU A 69 -9.23 5.18 12.63
CA GLU A 69 -9.43 5.77 13.95
C GLU A 69 -8.54 7.01 14.22
N THR A 70 -7.53 7.27 13.40
CA THR A 70 -6.56 8.36 13.66
C THR A 70 -7.02 9.69 13.04
N SER A 71 -6.91 10.77 13.82
CA SER A 71 -7.26 12.12 13.34
C SER A 71 -6.29 12.63 12.27
N VAL A 72 -5.03 12.20 12.29
CA VAL A 72 -4.03 12.54 11.26
C VAL A 72 -4.38 11.90 9.92
N ASN A 73 -4.89 10.66 9.92
CA ASN A 73 -5.34 10.03 8.68
C ASN A 73 -6.50 10.80 8.06
N ALA A 74 -7.52 11.14 8.85
CA ALA A 74 -8.64 11.94 8.36
C ALA A 74 -8.19 13.28 7.71
N ARG A 75 -7.22 13.97 8.34
CA ARG A 75 -6.64 15.20 7.79
C ARG A 75 -5.86 14.95 6.50
N TRP A 76 -5.00 13.94 6.47
CA TRP A 76 -4.18 13.62 5.31
C TRP A 76 -5.06 13.25 4.11
N GLN A 77 -6.06 12.39 4.32
CA GLN A 77 -6.98 12.02 3.25
C GLN A 77 -7.76 13.22 2.72
N ALA A 78 -8.19 14.14 3.59
CA ALA A 78 -8.86 15.36 3.14
C ALA A 78 -7.98 16.25 2.25
N GLU A 79 -6.66 16.27 2.46
CA GLU A 79 -5.73 16.98 1.55
C GLU A 79 -5.50 16.21 0.25
N MET A 80 -5.53 14.87 0.28
CA MET A 80 -5.22 14.03 -0.87
C MET A 80 -6.43 13.75 -1.79
N ASP A 81 -7.66 13.88 -1.29
CA ASP A 81 -8.90 13.55 -2.02
C ASP A 81 -9.00 14.25 -3.39
N ASP A 82 -8.63 15.54 -3.44
CA ASP A 82 -8.70 16.35 -4.65
C ASP A 82 -7.74 15.91 -5.77
N PHE A 83 -6.77 15.04 -5.49
CA PHE A 83 -5.79 14.56 -6.46
C PHE A 83 -6.28 13.43 -7.34
N PHE A 84 -7.38 12.74 -6.99
CA PHE A 84 -7.82 11.53 -7.71
C PHE A 84 -8.99 11.81 -8.65
N GLU A 85 -9.04 11.11 -9.80
CA GLU A 85 -10.06 11.34 -10.86
C GLU A 85 -11.46 10.90 -10.44
N ALA A 86 -11.56 9.77 -9.73
CA ALA A 86 -12.75 9.32 -9.02
C ALA A 86 -12.32 8.19 -8.08
N LEU A 87 -12.71 8.28 -6.81
CA LEU A 87 -12.56 7.21 -5.85
C LEU A 87 -13.97 6.72 -5.51
N ASP A 88 -14.19 5.41 -5.56
CA ASP A 88 -15.33 4.82 -4.86
C ASP A 88 -15.01 4.79 -3.35
N GLY A 89 -15.18 5.93 -2.67
CA GLY A 89 -14.88 6.10 -1.23
C GLY A 89 -13.64 6.94 -0.95
N ARG A 90 -13.06 6.81 0.25
CA ARG A 90 -11.79 7.50 0.61
C ARG A 90 -10.61 6.84 -0.11
N PRO A 91 -9.47 7.52 -0.32
CA PRO A 91 -8.30 6.88 -0.94
C PRO A 91 -7.91 5.60 -0.21
N ASP A 92 -7.93 5.58 1.13
CA ASP A 92 -7.61 4.40 1.97
C ASP A 92 -8.58 3.21 1.91
N GLU A 93 -9.73 3.39 1.26
CA GLU A 93 -10.80 2.39 1.12
C GLU A 93 -11.09 2.06 -0.35
N GLY A 94 -10.87 3.02 -1.26
CA GLY A 94 -11.22 2.97 -2.68
C GLY A 94 -10.12 2.43 -3.59
N PHE A 95 -9.06 1.83 -3.03
CA PHE A 95 -8.02 1.24 -3.85
C PHE A 95 -8.49 -0.06 -4.53
N LEU A 96 -8.29 -0.17 -5.84
CA LEU A 96 -8.54 -1.43 -6.54
C LEU A 96 -7.43 -2.43 -6.17
N HIS A 97 -7.76 -3.44 -5.37
CA HIS A 97 -6.82 -4.49 -4.99
C HIS A 97 -6.42 -5.32 -6.22
N LEU A 98 -5.11 -5.46 -6.43
CA LEU A 98 -4.53 -6.30 -7.47
C LEU A 98 -4.20 -7.68 -6.89
N THR A 99 -4.53 -8.72 -7.64
CA THR A 99 -4.22 -10.10 -7.23
C THR A 99 -2.75 -10.38 -7.44
N GLU A 100 -2.02 -10.72 -6.37
CA GLU A 100 -0.68 -11.28 -6.50
C GLU A 100 -0.77 -12.66 -7.15
N ILE A 101 -0.09 -12.84 -8.29
CA ILE A 101 -0.05 -14.11 -9.03
C ILE A 101 1.32 -14.80 -8.92
N PHE A 102 2.34 -14.12 -8.38
CA PHE A 102 3.70 -14.62 -8.27
C PHE A 102 4.48 -13.84 -7.21
N ASN A 103 5.25 -14.57 -6.40
CA ASN A 103 6.32 -14.04 -5.55
C ASN A 103 7.50 -15.01 -5.58
N LEU A 104 8.70 -14.49 -5.85
CA LEU A 104 9.91 -15.32 -6.01
C LEU A 104 10.32 -15.99 -4.70
N ASP A 105 10.37 -15.24 -3.61
CA ASP A 105 10.87 -15.73 -2.32
C ASP A 105 9.95 -16.79 -1.72
N ASP A 106 8.63 -16.60 -1.82
CA ASP A 106 7.64 -17.58 -1.41
C ASP A 106 7.79 -18.89 -2.22
N GLN A 107 7.98 -18.80 -3.54
CA GLN A 107 8.17 -19.98 -4.38
C GLN A 107 9.52 -20.67 -4.14
N LEU A 108 10.60 -19.92 -3.88
CA LEU A 108 11.90 -20.49 -3.50
C LEU A 108 11.82 -21.18 -2.13
N ALA A 109 11.15 -20.59 -1.15
CA ALA A 109 10.92 -21.20 0.16
C ALA A 109 10.11 -22.50 0.04
N HIS A 110 9.07 -22.49 -0.81
CA HIS A 110 8.30 -23.69 -1.10
C HIS A 110 9.16 -24.77 -1.80
N ALA A 111 9.91 -24.40 -2.84
CA ALA A 111 10.78 -25.35 -3.55
C ALA A 111 11.85 -25.97 -2.65
N ALA A 112 12.45 -25.18 -1.76
CA ALA A 112 13.40 -25.68 -0.76
C ALA A 112 12.76 -26.69 0.20
N SER A 113 11.52 -26.45 0.63
CA SER A 113 10.78 -27.36 1.51
C SER A 113 10.40 -28.70 0.86
N VAL A 114 10.27 -28.74 -0.47
CA VAL A 114 9.97 -29.97 -1.24
C VAL A 114 11.22 -30.80 -1.53
N THR A 115 12.40 -30.17 -1.58
CA THR A 115 13.67 -30.82 -1.94
C THR A 115 14.33 -31.56 -0.76
N ASP A 116 13.78 -31.45 0.44
CA ASP A 116 14.24 -32.18 1.64
C ASP A 116 13.28 -33.31 2.07
N PRO A 117 13.20 -34.44 1.34
CA PRO A 117 12.52 -35.63 1.81
C PRO A 117 13.51 -36.51 2.58
N GLY A 118 13.88 -36.11 3.79
CA GLY A 118 14.48 -36.97 4.83
C GLY A 118 15.65 -37.87 4.40
N GLU A 119 16.85 -37.56 4.91
CA GLU A 119 17.85 -38.58 5.23
C GLU A 119 17.18 -39.72 6.00
N THR A 120 16.83 -40.78 5.28
CA THR A 120 16.42 -42.06 5.85
C THR A 120 17.57 -43.01 5.62
N THR A 121 18.51 -43.09 6.57
CA THR A 121 19.36 -44.27 6.83
C THR A 121 19.88 -44.21 8.26
#